data_AF-A0A3D8SJD2-F1
#
_entry.id   AF-A0A3D8SJD2-F1
#
_cell.length_a   1.000
_cell.length_b   1.000
_cell.length_c   1.000
_cell.angle_alpha   90.00
_cell.angle_beta   90.00
_cell.angle_gamma   90.00
#
_symmetry.space_group_name_H-M   'P 1'
#
loop_
_entity.id
_entity.type
_entity.pdbx_description
1 polymer ?
#
loop_
_entity_poly.entity_id
_entity_poly.type
_entity_poly.pdbx_seq_one_letter_code
_entity_poly.pdbx_strand_id
1 'polypeptide(L)'
;MAWTNQYNPSGETTGHNLRSFLGIVEILTVLLEARREMRKPDGSNGQTISTGRALLVEATAATWLVGTRLEHHELYQYNLENAHNVFSTMQQSESVYWQGPGNMLIPAPWQDNVIPSDPDFSQFAADDALCRMGHSERIHASSNFFLYGGCTGRSSTMAALAMQLLENSTTNMLLSGNQAIATEDENAGGWGGVIAAYLYSI
;
A
#
# COMPACT_ATOMS: atom_id res chain seq x y z
N MET A 1 12.53 19.12 4.23
CA MET A 1 11.50 18.09 4.05
C MET A 1 10.95 18.26 2.64
N ALA A 2 11.38 17.46 1.66
CA ALA A 2 10.89 17.60 0.28
C ALA A 2 9.75 16.61 0.05
N TRP A 3 8.61 16.88 0.68
CA TRP A 3 7.33 16.25 0.31
C TRP A 3 6.81 16.98 -0.93
N THR A 4 6.58 16.24 -2.01
CA THR A 4 5.88 16.78 -3.17
C THR A 4 4.63 15.97 -3.42
N ASN A 5 3.51 16.65 -3.69
CA ASN A 5 2.30 15.98 -4.16
C ASN A 5 2.54 15.40 -5.55
N GLN A 6 1.98 14.23 -5.80
CA GLN A 6 1.81 13.68 -7.12
C GLN A 6 0.53 14.24 -7.71
N TYR A 7 0.57 14.66 -8.97
CA TYR A 7 -0.58 15.24 -9.64
C TYR A 7 -0.99 14.38 -10.83
N ASN A 8 -2.30 14.25 -11.07
CA ASN A 8 -2.79 13.79 -12.37
C ASN A 8 -2.60 14.89 -13.44
N PRO A 9 -2.79 14.60 -14.74
CA PRO A 9 -2.69 15.59 -15.81
C PRO A 9 -3.65 16.78 -15.66
N SER A 10 -4.73 16.66 -14.88
CA SER A 10 -5.65 17.76 -14.53
C SER A 10 -5.22 18.58 -13.30
N GLY A 11 -4.11 18.23 -12.64
CA GLY A 11 -3.53 18.99 -11.52
C GLY A 11 -4.10 18.68 -10.14
N GLU A 12 -4.87 17.59 -9.98
CA GLU A 12 -5.37 17.12 -8.68
C GLU A 12 -4.34 16.25 -7.97
N THR A 13 -4.23 16.39 -6.65
CA THR A 13 -3.30 15.57 -5.86
C THR A 13 -3.80 14.12 -5.83
N THR A 14 -2.96 13.19 -6.27
CA THR A 14 -3.27 11.76 -6.33
C THR A 14 -2.47 10.91 -5.35
N GLY A 15 -1.53 11.54 -4.63
CA GLY A 15 -0.66 10.92 -3.64
C GLY A 15 0.53 11.81 -3.29
N HIS A 16 1.50 11.24 -2.58
CA HIS A 16 2.70 11.94 -2.13
C HIS A 16 3.97 11.24 -2.59
N ASN A 17 5.03 12.02 -2.78
CA ASN A 17 6.31 11.55 -3.28
C ASN A 17 7.48 12.07 -2.43
N LEU A 18 8.40 11.15 -2.11
CA LEU A 18 9.69 11.39 -1.50
C LEU A 18 10.82 11.07 -2.49
N ARG A 19 11.36 12.11 -3.16
CA ARG A 19 12.46 11.96 -4.15
C ARG A 19 13.87 12.20 -3.59
N SER A 20 14.00 13.06 -2.58
CA SER A 20 15.30 13.41 -2.00
C SER A 20 15.14 13.87 -0.56
N PHE A 21 15.46 12.97 0.36
CA PHE A 21 15.36 13.23 1.79
C PHE A 21 16.54 12.61 2.53
N LEU A 22 17.17 13.39 3.40
CA LEU A 22 18.08 12.92 4.42
C LEU A 22 17.45 13.36 5.74
N GLY A 23 16.76 12.46 6.43
CA GLY A 23 16.12 12.78 7.70
C GLY A 23 15.02 11.80 8.10
N ILE A 24 14.41 12.04 9.25
CA ILE A 24 13.32 11.21 9.77
C ILE A 24 11.99 11.75 9.23
N VAL A 25 11.21 10.92 8.53
CA VAL A 25 9.79 11.17 8.30
C VAL A 25 9.08 10.61 9.52
N GLU A 26 9.12 11.39 10.59
CA GLU A 26 8.37 11.12 11.80
C GLU A 26 6.97 11.68 11.55
N ILE A 27 6.08 10.76 11.23
CA ILE A 27 4.73 11.11 10.85
C ILE A 27 3.84 10.29 11.78
N LEU A 28 3.47 10.93 12.89
CA LEU A 28 2.16 10.75 13.51
C LEU A 28 1.04 11.29 12.59
N THR A 29 1.35 11.57 11.31
CA THR A 29 0.38 11.84 10.25
C THR A 29 -0.24 10.51 9.83
N VAL A 30 -1.38 10.26 10.43
CA VAL A 30 -2.43 9.49 9.81
C VAL A 30 -2.81 10.24 8.52
N LEU A 31 -2.31 9.81 7.36
CA LEU A 31 -2.83 10.22 6.06
C LEU A 31 -4.05 9.35 5.80
N LEU A 32 -5.13 9.63 6.55
CA LEU A 32 -6.47 9.10 6.30
C LEU A 32 -7.06 9.89 5.13
N GLU A 33 -6.74 9.50 3.90
CA GLU A 33 -7.62 9.83 2.79
C GLU A 33 -8.81 8.85 2.87
N ALA A 34 -9.96 9.40 3.29
CA ALA A 34 -11.26 8.75 3.43
C ALA A 34 -11.44 7.69 4.55
N ARG A 35 -11.47 8.15 5.81
CA ARG A 35 -12.53 7.70 6.73
C ARG A 35 -13.36 8.86 7.25
N ARG A 36 -14.32 9.27 6.42
CA ARG A 36 -15.66 9.60 6.89
C ARG A 36 -16.61 9.31 5.73
N GLU A 37 -17.50 8.35 5.94
CA GLU A 37 -18.82 8.41 5.33
C GLU A 37 -19.29 9.85 5.49
N MET A 38 -19.39 10.61 4.40
CA MET A 38 -20.36 11.69 4.36
C MET A 38 -21.72 11.03 4.32
N ARG A 39 -22.14 10.53 5.48
CA ARG A 39 -23.48 10.03 5.70
C ARG A 39 -24.38 11.22 5.45
N LYS A 40 -25.12 11.18 4.34
CA LYS A 40 -26.22 12.12 4.15
C LYS A 40 -27.18 11.95 5.34
N PRO A 41 -27.92 12.99 5.75
CA PRO A 41 -28.88 12.89 6.86
C PRO A 41 -29.91 11.74 6.70
N ASP A 42 -30.09 11.23 5.48
CA ASP A 42 -30.95 10.09 5.14
C ASP A 42 -30.32 8.70 5.37
N GLY A 43 -29.05 8.63 5.78
CA GLY A 43 -28.35 7.36 6.03
C GLY A 43 -27.77 6.68 4.81
N SER A 44 -27.78 7.31 3.63
CA SER A 44 -27.11 6.80 2.44
C SER A 44 -25.65 7.26 2.33
N ASN A 45 -24.76 6.32 1.97
CA ASN A 45 -23.36 6.59 1.61
C ASN A 45 -23.29 6.90 0.11
N GLY A 46 -23.60 8.13 -0.28
CA GLY A 46 -23.70 8.51 -1.69
C GLY A 46 -22.37 8.91 -2.36
N GLN A 47 -21.24 8.81 -1.66
CA GLN A 47 -19.97 9.35 -2.16
C GLN A 47 -18.79 8.46 -1.76
N THR A 48 -18.16 7.86 -2.78
CA THR A 48 -16.85 7.23 -2.67
C THR A 48 -15.79 8.29 -2.96
N ILE A 49 -14.92 8.56 -1.99
CA ILE A 49 -13.73 9.39 -2.20
C ILE A 49 -12.60 8.44 -2.49
N SER A 50 -11.97 8.60 -3.65
CA SER A 50 -10.94 7.71 -4.15
C SER A 50 -9.66 8.50 -4.40
N THR A 51 -8.55 7.97 -3.92
CA THR A 51 -7.19 8.44 -4.20
C THR A 51 -6.38 7.30 -4.76
N GLY A 52 -5.62 7.53 -5.84
CA GLY A 52 -4.87 6.47 -6.51
C GLY A 52 -3.69 5.97 -5.68
N ARG A 53 -2.93 6.86 -5.03
CA ARG A 53 -1.60 6.55 -4.50
C ARG A 53 -1.45 7.15 -3.11
N ALA A 54 -0.80 6.45 -2.18
CA ALA A 54 -0.47 7.05 -0.88
C ALA A 54 0.95 7.62 -0.88
N LEU A 55 1.97 6.75 -0.78
CA LEU A 55 3.37 7.16 -0.69
C LEU A 55 4.23 6.45 -1.74
N LEU A 56 4.78 7.25 -2.66
CA LEU A 56 5.89 6.85 -3.52
C LEU A 56 7.22 7.27 -2.89
N VAL A 57 8.13 6.32 -2.73
CA VAL A 57 9.49 6.53 -2.27
C VAL A 57 10.44 6.25 -3.43
N GLU A 58 11.12 7.30 -3.89
CA GLU A 58 12.18 7.24 -4.91
C GLU A 58 13.52 7.75 -4.33
N ALA A 59 13.58 7.94 -3.00
CA ALA A 59 14.74 8.46 -2.32
C ALA A 59 15.90 7.46 -2.36
N THR A 60 17.09 7.95 -2.70
CA THR A 60 18.34 7.18 -2.68
C THR A 60 19.20 7.47 -1.45
N ALA A 61 18.88 8.56 -0.75
CA ALA A 61 19.45 8.92 0.55
C ALA A 61 18.62 8.32 1.69
N ALA A 62 19.25 8.25 2.87
CA ALA A 62 18.66 7.62 4.04
C ALA A 62 17.28 8.22 4.40
N THR A 63 16.27 7.36 4.38
CA THR A 63 14.87 7.70 4.66
C THR A 63 14.37 6.83 5.80
N TRP A 64 13.79 7.45 6.83
CA TRP A 64 13.18 6.74 7.95
C TRP A 64 11.68 7.00 7.97
N LEU A 65 10.87 5.95 7.90
CA LEU A 65 9.41 5.96 7.99
C LEU A 65 9.02 5.35 9.34
N VAL A 66 8.66 6.19 10.31
CA VAL A 66 8.42 5.71 11.69
C VAL A 66 6.95 5.91 12.05
N GLY A 67 6.25 4.81 12.34
CA GLY A 67 4.85 4.81 12.77
C GLY A 67 3.87 5.31 11.72
N THR A 68 4.19 5.11 10.43
CA THR A 68 3.37 5.63 9.33
C THR A 68 2.11 4.78 9.14
N ARG A 69 1.01 5.43 8.75
CA ARG A 69 -0.28 4.80 8.47
C ARG A 69 -0.85 5.36 7.17
N LEU A 70 -1.00 4.51 6.15
CA LEU A 70 -1.51 4.85 4.82
C LEU A 70 -2.59 3.84 4.42
N GLU A 71 -3.82 4.30 4.27
CA GLU A 71 -4.99 3.43 4.13
C GLU A 71 -5.86 3.90 2.96
N HIS A 72 -6.48 2.95 2.25
CA HIS A 72 -7.53 3.20 1.26
C HIS A 72 -7.11 3.96 -0.01
N HIS A 73 -5.86 3.78 -0.45
CA HIS A 73 -5.43 4.22 -1.78
C HIS A 73 -5.60 3.11 -2.82
N GLU A 74 -6.19 3.41 -3.97
CA GLU A 74 -6.68 2.38 -4.90
C GLU A 74 -5.58 1.62 -5.64
N LEU A 75 -4.46 2.23 -5.98
CA LEU A 75 -3.35 1.56 -6.66
C LEU A 75 -2.36 0.99 -5.64
N TYR A 76 -1.96 1.78 -4.64
CA TYR A 76 -1.07 1.31 -3.57
C TYR A 76 -1.03 2.22 -2.33
N GLN A 77 -0.63 1.63 -1.20
CA GLN A 77 -0.35 2.34 0.05
C GLN A 77 1.14 2.75 0.09
N TYR A 78 2.05 1.80 -0.03
CA TYR A 78 3.50 2.07 -0.11
C TYR A 78 4.07 1.57 -1.44
N ASN A 79 4.84 2.41 -2.11
CA ASN A 79 5.55 2.03 -3.33
C ASN A 79 7.00 2.53 -3.27
N LEU A 80 7.95 1.61 -3.17
CA LEU A 80 9.38 1.88 -3.26
C LEU A 80 9.81 1.61 -4.70
N GLU A 81 10.22 2.66 -5.40
CA GLU A 81 10.58 2.61 -6.82
C GLU A 81 12.00 3.15 -7.00
N ASN A 82 12.94 2.28 -7.35
CA ASN A 82 14.38 2.61 -7.45
C ASN A 82 14.94 3.27 -6.17
N ALA A 83 14.38 2.94 -5.00
CA ALA A 83 14.74 3.52 -3.72
C ALA A 83 15.94 2.81 -3.08
N HIS A 84 16.72 3.56 -2.30
CA HIS A 84 17.86 3.02 -1.55
C HIS A 84 17.89 3.57 -0.13
N ASN A 85 18.29 2.71 0.82
CA ASN A 85 18.53 3.08 2.22
C ASN A 85 17.26 3.56 2.95
N VAL A 86 16.21 2.74 2.89
CA VAL A 86 14.92 3.03 3.52
C VAL A 86 14.76 2.17 4.76
N PHE A 87 14.53 2.80 5.91
CA PHE A 87 14.12 2.15 7.15
C PHE A 87 12.64 2.46 7.40
N SER A 88 11.84 1.44 7.66
CA SER A 88 10.43 1.58 8.04
C SER A 88 10.16 0.78 9.31
N THR A 89 9.37 1.34 10.23
CA THR A 89 8.98 0.63 11.45
C THR A 89 7.57 1.00 11.88
N MET A 90 6.87 0.00 12.41
CA MET A 90 5.47 0.09 12.85
C MET A 90 4.56 0.70 11.78
N GLN A 91 4.78 0.36 10.50
CA GLN A 91 3.90 0.82 9.43
C GLN A 91 2.54 0.13 9.51
N GLN A 92 1.50 0.80 9.07
CA GLN A 92 0.18 0.21 8.93
C GLN A 92 -0.49 0.62 7.62
N SER A 93 -1.20 -0.31 7.00
CA SER A 93 -2.06 -0.01 5.85
C SER A 93 -3.38 -0.78 5.82
N GLU A 94 -4.28 -0.36 4.94
CA GLU A 94 -5.56 -1.05 4.73
C GLU A 94 -5.99 -0.97 3.26
N SER A 95 -6.40 -2.12 2.73
CA SER A 95 -6.98 -2.26 1.40
C SER A 95 -8.32 -1.52 1.30
N VAL A 96 -8.61 -0.97 0.13
CA VAL A 96 -9.82 -0.20 -0.13
C VAL A 96 -11.08 -1.07 -0.02
N TYR A 97 -12.06 -0.63 0.79
CA TYR A 97 -13.26 -1.44 1.07
C TYR A 97 -14.17 -1.66 -0.13
N TRP A 98 -14.17 -0.72 -1.08
CA TRP A 98 -14.97 -0.79 -2.31
C TRP A 98 -14.21 -1.40 -3.48
N GLN A 99 -13.16 -2.17 -3.21
CA GLN A 99 -12.46 -2.99 -4.21
C GLN A 99 -12.68 -4.48 -3.90
N GLY A 100 -12.82 -5.29 -4.96
CA GLY A 100 -13.04 -6.74 -4.86
C GLY A 100 -14.23 -7.21 -5.70
N PRO A 101 -14.66 -8.47 -5.53
CA PRO A 101 -15.78 -9.05 -6.26
C PRO A 101 -17.04 -8.15 -6.23
N GLY A 102 -17.60 -7.87 -7.40
CA GLY A 102 -18.79 -7.02 -7.56
C GLY A 102 -18.52 -5.51 -7.62
N ASN A 103 -17.25 -5.08 -7.54
CA ASN A 103 -16.86 -3.69 -7.65
C ASN A 103 -16.03 -3.41 -8.91
N MET A 104 -15.69 -2.13 -9.11
CA MET A 104 -14.78 -1.68 -10.15
C MET A 104 -13.38 -2.28 -9.94
N LEU A 105 -12.77 -2.77 -11.04
CA LEU A 105 -11.45 -3.41 -11.01
C LEU A 105 -10.35 -2.41 -11.35
N ILE A 106 -9.25 -2.46 -10.62
CA ILE A 106 -8.04 -1.69 -10.93
C ILE A 106 -7.53 -2.05 -12.35
N PRO A 107 -7.00 -1.07 -13.11
CA PRO A 107 -6.66 0.30 -12.69
C PRO A 107 -7.79 1.31 -12.76
N ALA A 108 -9.05 0.90 -12.91
CA ALA A 108 -10.17 1.83 -12.90
C ALA A 108 -10.39 2.49 -11.53
N PRO A 109 -10.69 3.80 -11.46
CA PRO A 109 -10.89 4.78 -12.55
C PRO A 109 -9.60 5.54 -12.96
N TRP A 110 -8.43 5.07 -12.53
CA TRP A 110 -7.13 5.74 -12.72
C TRP A 110 -6.44 5.44 -14.05
N GLN A 111 -7.05 4.71 -14.99
CA GLN A 111 -6.35 4.20 -16.19
C GLN A 111 -5.70 5.30 -17.00
N ASP A 112 -6.37 6.44 -17.13
CA ASP A 112 -5.87 7.60 -17.88
C ASP A 112 -4.81 8.42 -17.12
N ASN A 113 -4.62 8.10 -15.83
CA ASN A 113 -3.74 8.82 -14.90
C ASN A 113 -2.60 7.95 -14.38
N VAL A 114 -2.44 6.71 -14.86
CA VAL A 114 -1.34 5.81 -14.48
C VAL A 114 0.00 6.40 -14.92
N ILE A 115 1.00 6.37 -14.04
CA ILE A 115 2.36 6.82 -14.28
C ILE A 115 3.31 5.61 -14.31
N PRO A 116 4.52 5.73 -14.89
CA PRO A 116 5.45 4.59 -15.03
C PRO A 116 5.84 3.88 -13.73
N SER A 117 5.75 4.53 -12.58
CA SER A 117 6.09 3.94 -11.29
C SER A 117 4.92 3.18 -10.63
N ASP A 118 3.72 3.24 -11.18
CA ASP A 118 2.58 2.49 -10.63
C ASP A 118 2.67 0.99 -10.94
N PRO A 119 2.00 0.14 -10.13
CA PRO A 119 1.77 -1.24 -10.53
C PRO A 119 0.91 -1.29 -11.81
N ASP A 120 1.32 -2.11 -12.78
CA ASP A 120 0.61 -2.23 -14.06
C ASP A 120 -0.56 -3.23 -14.04
N PHE A 121 -0.64 -4.07 -13.00
CA PHE A 121 -1.64 -5.12 -12.78
C PHE A 121 -1.81 -6.09 -13.96
N SER A 122 -0.85 -6.11 -14.89
CA SER A 122 -0.92 -6.89 -16.13
C SER A 122 -0.68 -8.39 -15.89
N GLN A 123 -0.07 -8.74 -14.76
CA GLN A 123 0.17 -10.11 -14.33
C GLN A 123 -1.11 -10.84 -13.88
N PHE A 124 -2.21 -10.11 -13.68
CA PHE A 124 -3.49 -10.66 -13.23
C PHE A 124 -4.51 -10.69 -14.37
N ALA A 125 -5.32 -11.75 -14.40
CA ALA A 125 -6.42 -11.85 -15.35
C ALA A 125 -7.35 -10.62 -15.24
N ALA A 126 -7.93 -10.20 -16.37
CA ALA A 126 -8.70 -8.95 -16.45
C ALA A 126 -9.94 -8.95 -15.53
N ASP A 127 -10.47 -10.13 -15.21
CA ASP A 127 -11.66 -10.38 -14.41
C ASP A 127 -11.36 -10.93 -13.01
N ASP A 128 -10.08 -11.07 -12.62
CA ASP A 128 -9.70 -11.54 -11.30
C ASP A 128 -9.86 -10.43 -10.25
N ALA A 129 -11.07 -10.34 -9.71
CA ALA A 129 -11.44 -9.33 -8.73
C ALA A 129 -10.73 -9.50 -7.37
N LEU A 130 -10.12 -10.64 -7.09
CA LEU A 130 -9.35 -10.86 -5.86
C LEU A 130 -7.91 -10.39 -6.04
N CYS A 131 -7.34 -10.55 -7.23
CA CYS A 131 -5.99 -10.09 -7.54
C CYS A 131 -5.92 -8.63 -8.00
N ARG A 132 -6.97 -8.09 -8.62
CA ARG A 132 -7.03 -6.69 -9.08
C ARG A 132 -7.39 -5.72 -7.95
N MET A 133 -6.53 -5.72 -6.93
CA MET A 133 -6.66 -4.99 -5.68
C MET A 133 -5.41 -4.14 -5.41
N GLY A 134 -5.59 -3.01 -4.73
CA GLY A 134 -4.50 -2.07 -4.46
C GLY A 134 -3.39 -2.75 -3.65
N HIS A 135 -2.13 -2.48 -3.98
CA HIS A 135 -1.02 -3.11 -3.28
C HIS A 135 -0.78 -2.44 -1.93
N SER A 136 -0.66 -3.23 -0.87
CA SER A 136 -0.29 -2.66 0.44
C SER A 136 1.12 -2.11 0.41
N GLU A 137 2.08 -2.91 -0.07
CA GLU A 137 3.46 -2.49 -0.26
C GLU A 137 4.02 -3.11 -1.55
N ARG A 138 4.68 -2.28 -2.35
CA ARG A 138 5.42 -2.70 -3.56
C ARG A 138 6.87 -2.25 -3.44
N ILE A 139 7.80 -3.17 -3.71
CA ILE A 139 9.23 -2.90 -3.73
C ILE A 139 9.74 -3.26 -5.11
N HIS A 140 10.14 -2.27 -5.90
CA HIS A 140 10.62 -2.46 -7.26
C HIS A 140 11.97 -1.78 -7.48
N ALA A 141 12.90 -2.53 -8.06
CA ALA A 141 14.27 -2.09 -8.35
C ALA A 141 14.98 -1.36 -7.19
N SER A 142 14.60 -1.69 -5.95
CA SER A 142 15.03 -1.00 -4.74
C SER A 142 15.93 -1.91 -3.90
N SER A 143 16.79 -1.32 -3.06
CA SER A 143 17.70 -2.07 -2.19
C SER A 143 17.94 -1.40 -0.83
N ASN A 144 18.49 -2.14 0.11
CA ASN A 144 18.70 -1.68 1.50
C ASN A 144 17.40 -1.15 2.14
N PHE A 145 16.32 -1.89 1.96
CA PHE A 145 15.05 -1.66 2.65
C PHE A 145 14.97 -2.53 3.91
N PHE A 146 14.65 -1.89 5.04
CA PHE A 146 14.52 -2.55 6.34
C PHE A 146 13.16 -2.24 6.94
N LEU A 147 12.32 -3.26 7.10
CA LEU A 147 10.99 -3.13 7.68
C LEU A 147 10.91 -3.82 9.05
N TYR A 148 10.97 -3.03 10.12
CA TYR A 148 10.86 -3.47 11.50
C TYR A 148 9.45 -3.25 12.03
N GLY A 149 8.59 -4.21 11.71
CA GLY A 149 7.19 -4.16 12.12
C GLY A 149 6.32 -3.45 11.11
N GLY A 150 5.37 -4.19 10.57
CA GLY A 150 4.40 -3.69 9.62
C GLY A 150 3.09 -4.43 9.80
N CYS A 151 2.02 -3.80 9.35
CA CYS A 151 0.72 -4.42 9.28
C CYS A 151 -0.07 -3.93 8.07
N THR A 152 -0.83 -4.80 7.43
CA THR A 152 -1.90 -4.40 6.52
C THR A 152 -3.24 -5.05 6.92
N GLY A 153 -4.31 -4.79 6.19
CA GLY A 153 -5.60 -5.40 6.50
C GLY A 153 -6.63 -5.14 5.41
N ARG A 154 -7.70 -5.93 5.45
CA ARG A 154 -8.99 -5.62 4.82
C ARG A 154 -10.00 -5.45 5.94
N SER A 155 -10.68 -4.31 5.97
CA SER A 155 -11.79 -3.97 6.86
C SER A 155 -11.70 -4.57 8.27
N SER A 156 -11.15 -3.79 9.21
CA SER A 156 -11.28 -3.92 10.67
C SER A 156 -10.49 -5.02 11.41
N THR A 157 -9.49 -5.66 10.80
CA THR A 157 -8.61 -6.61 11.51
C THR A 157 -7.13 -6.34 11.22
N MET A 158 -6.34 -6.12 12.28
CA MET A 158 -4.90 -5.83 12.24
C MET A 158 -4.11 -6.98 12.90
N ALA A 159 -3.22 -7.63 12.16
CA ALA A 159 -2.17 -8.50 12.71
C ALA A 159 -0.82 -7.73 12.83
N ALA A 160 0.29 -8.32 13.26
CA ALA A 160 1.53 -7.57 13.54
C ALA A 160 2.85 -8.32 13.25
N LEU A 161 3.79 -7.58 12.63
CA LEU A 161 5.26 -7.56 12.73
C LEU A 161 6.17 -8.41 11.81
N ALA A 162 7.28 -7.75 11.39
CA ALA A 162 8.49 -8.19 10.66
C ALA A 162 8.36 -8.60 9.17
N MET A 163 8.11 -7.60 8.33
CA MET A 163 7.92 -7.68 6.88
C MET A 163 6.76 -8.56 6.47
N GLN A 164 5.59 -7.92 6.42
CA GLN A 164 4.35 -8.62 6.23
C GLN A 164 3.31 -7.77 5.51
N LEU A 165 2.80 -8.33 4.40
CA LEU A 165 1.44 -8.07 3.96
C LEU A 165 0.51 -8.94 4.84
N LEU A 166 -0.28 -8.33 5.72
CA LEU A 166 -1.34 -8.97 6.48
C LEU A 166 -2.68 -8.74 5.77
N GLU A 167 -3.50 -9.76 5.60
CA GLU A 167 -4.94 -9.57 5.73
C GLU A 167 -5.48 -10.77 6.51
N ASN A 168 -6.73 -10.66 6.95
CA ASN A 168 -7.55 -11.77 7.45
C ASN A 168 -8.26 -12.46 6.26
N SER A 169 -7.52 -12.68 5.16
CA SER A 169 -7.91 -13.27 3.87
C SER A 169 -6.93 -12.86 2.75
N THR A 170 -5.61 -12.85 2.98
CA THR A 170 -4.67 -12.80 1.85
C THR A 170 -4.03 -14.16 1.71
N THR A 171 -4.40 -14.88 0.66
CA THR A 171 -3.76 -16.16 0.34
C THR A 171 -2.23 -16.03 0.25
N ASN A 172 -1.73 -14.91 -0.32
CA ASN A 172 -0.30 -14.64 -0.50
C ASN A 172 0.14 -13.42 0.31
N MET A 173 0.84 -13.64 1.43
CA MET A 173 1.33 -12.60 2.32
C MET A 173 2.65 -11.96 1.85
N LEU A 174 3.38 -12.65 0.99
CA LEU A 174 4.59 -12.13 0.36
C LEU A 174 4.75 -12.75 -1.03
N LEU A 175 4.95 -11.89 -2.02
CA LEU A 175 5.19 -12.27 -3.40
C LEU A 175 6.59 -11.83 -3.83
N SER A 176 7.28 -12.68 -4.60
CA SER A 176 8.46 -12.30 -5.38
C SER A 176 8.13 -12.52 -6.84
N GLY A 177 7.92 -11.42 -7.58
CA GLY A 177 7.27 -11.49 -8.89
C GLY A 177 5.87 -12.11 -8.76
N ASN A 178 5.60 -13.20 -9.47
CA ASN A 178 4.32 -13.92 -9.42
C ASN A 178 4.34 -15.15 -8.51
N GLN A 179 5.43 -15.36 -7.76
CA GLN A 179 5.56 -16.51 -6.87
C GLN A 179 5.23 -16.12 -5.42
N ALA A 180 4.35 -16.89 -4.80
CA ALA A 180 4.14 -16.84 -3.35
C ALA A 180 5.37 -17.36 -2.61
N ILE A 181 5.90 -16.51 -1.73
CA ILE A 181 7.01 -16.83 -0.83
C ILE A 181 6.50 -17.19 0.56
N ALA A 182 5.41 -16.56 0.98
CA ALA A 182 4.72 -16.87 2.22
C ALA A 182 3.21 -16.76 2.02
N THR A 183 2.49 -17.77 2.50
CA THR A 183 1.03 -17.82 2.48
C THR A 183 0.46 -17.76 3.88
N GLU A 184 -0.77 -17.29 4.02
CA GLU A 184 -1.45 -17.18 5.32
C GLU A 184 -1.64 -18.56 5.97
N ASP A 185 -1.98 -19.57 5.17
CA ASP A 185 -2.19 -20.94 5.64
C ASP A 185 -0.93 -21.53 6.29
N GLU A 186 0.26 -21.22 5.74
CA GLU A 186 1.55 -21.71 6.25
C GLU A 186 2.07 -20.87 7.44
N ASN A 187 1.50 -19.68 7.66
CA ASN A 187 1.97 -18.72 8.65
C ASN A 187 0.85 -18.25 9.57
N ALA A 188 -0.13 -19.11 9.86
CA ALA A 188 -1.34 -18.74 10.60
C ALA A 188 -1.04 -18.17 11.99
N GLY A 189 -1.64 -17.03 12.31
CA GLY A 189 -1.63 -16.39 13.62
C GLY A 189 -3.04 -16.21 14.17
N GLY A 190 -3.16 -15.56 15.34
CA GLY A 190 -4.44 -15.46 16.04
C GLY A 190 -5.51 -14.60 15.37
N TRP A 191 -5.11 -13.63 14.52
CA TRP A 191 -6.00 -12.67 13.86
C TRP A 191 -5.63 -12.44 12.37
N GLY A 192 -4.99 -13.43 11.75
CA GLY A 192 -4.40 -13.40 10.41
C GLY A 192 -3.03 -14.07 10.40
N GLY A 193 -2.35 -14.12 9.27
CA GLY A 193 -0.99 -14.68 9.20
C GLY A 193 0.05 -13.84 9.96
N VAL A 194 1.25 -14.38 10.24
CA VAL A 194 2.43 -13.68 10.80
C VAL A 194 3.74 -14.16 10.15
N ILE A 195 4.54 -13.26 9.57
CA ILE A 195 5.90 -13.56 9.09
C ILE A 195 6.89 -13.01 10.12
N ALA A 196 7.57 -13.89 10.88
CA ALA A 196 8.48 -13.45 11.93
C ALA A 196 9.75 -12.76 11.42
N ALA A 197 10.21 -13.13 10.22
CA ALA A 197 11.31 -12.49 9.50
C ALA A 197 11.34 -12.98 8.06
N TYR A 198 11.76 -12.11 7.14
CA TYR A 198 12.15 -12.48 5.78
C TYR A 198 13.44 -11.75 5.41
N LEU A 199 14.35 -12.45 4.72
CA LEU A 199 15.58 -11.89 4.19
C LEU A 199 15.63 -12.19 2.69
N TYR A 200 15.56 -11.13 1.89
CA TYR A 200 15.79 -11.25 0.46
C TYR A 200 17.30 -11.37 0.20
N SER A 201 17.71 -12.44 -0.49
CA SER A 201 19.09 -12.64 -0.94
C SER A 201 19.08 -12.87 -2.45
N ILE A 202 20.03 -12.23 -3.13
CA ILE A 202 20.39 -12.46 -4.53
C ILE A 202 21.67 -13.28 -4.61
#